data_AF-A0A350R0L5-F1
#
_entry.id   AF-A0A350R0L5-F1
#
_cell.length_a   1.000
_cell.length_b   1.000
_cell.length_c   1.000
_cell.angle_alpha   90.00
_cell.angle_beta   90.00
_cell.angle_gamma   90.00
#
_symmetry.space_group_name_H-M   'P 1'
#
loop_
_entity.id
_entity.type
_entity.pdbx_description
1 polymer ?
#
loop_
_entity_poly.entity_id
_entity_poly.type
_entity_poly.pdbx_seq_one_letter_code
_entity_poly.pdbx_strand_id
1 'polypeptide(L)'
;MSQLEKRLSPNLRLEWKLLNQQKASSIEFLSLCEKMIEVGEFLLAHDVAKAGLAKHKKDRKLSQKAAHALSKAGSPMMATKILEELVAGGDRGVETHSLLASAYKDLWEYSTDLQSKKKYGELAIARYEEAYSTNSFDNLRTSQQQDLETQYYPCINIAFMHFMSGDVEKGRESADKARQICEKLKERGTYHYWIQVTEAEAHLLLGSIDEAAGVYMEAASSKEAQTSQIASTRKQALQIAGVYEDAEVREKISLAFPKLGIVACSGHLIDGPGDSRRFPPEAEAEAKRKIEEALEEMDANCGYSSAACGTDILFLETMAERGGETHVFLPFAKQEFIETSVRRSDGNWVDRFEKVLDQATSVHYVTREGYNGEDSLFSFCNEIMLGFTAMRGRGLDETPKLLTFWDG
;
A
#
# COMPACT_ATOMS: atom_id res chain seq x y z
N MET A 1 21.28 5.34 6.23
CA MET A 1 20.46 6.10 7.19
C MET A 1 19.55 5.09 7.84
N SER A 2 19.68 4.94 9.16
CA SER A 2 19.02 3.89 9.93
C SER A 2 17.51 4.09 9.89
N GLN A 3 16.73 3.01 9.75
CA GLN A 3 15.26 3.06 9.86
C GLN A 3 14.76 3.66 11.18
N LEU A 4 15.64 3.81 12.19
CA LEU A 4 15.38 4.59 13.40
C LEU A 4 15.04 6.08 13.13
N GLU A 5 15.53 6.70 12.05
CA GLU A 5 15.16 8.09 11.72
C GLU A 5 13.73 8.23 11.17
N LYS A 6 13.12 7.14 10.66
CA LYS A 6 11.69 7.13 10.27
C LYS A 6 10.74 6.98 11.46
N ARG A 7 11.22 6.65 12.66
CA ARG A 7 10.39 6.33 13.86
C ARG A 7 9.97 7.55 14.69
N LEU A 8 10.04 8.77 14.12
CA LEU A 8 9.51 10.00 14.71
C LEU A 8 8.28 10.55 13.97
N SER A 9 7.60 9.73 13.17
CA SER A 9 6.32 10.13 12.57
C SER A 9 5.25 10.18 13.67
N PRO A 10 4.68 11.37 13.98
CA PRO A 10 3.61 11.46 14.96
C PRO A 10 2.43 10.58 14.54
N ASN A 11 1.68 10.07 15.51
CA ASN A 11 0.44 9.34 15.25
C ASN A 11 -0.47 10.20 14.34
N LEU A 12 -0.61 9.83 13.06
CA LEU A 12 -1.31 10.65 12.06
C LEU A 12 -2.79 10.88 12.42
N ARG A 13 -3.40 9.98 13.18
CA ARG A 13 -4.76 10.17 13.73
C ARG A 13 -4.77 11.24 14.83
N LEU A 14 -3.71 11.33 15.62
CA LEU A 14 -3.53 12.41 16.59
C LEU A 14 -3.27 13.75 15.89
N GLU A 15 -2.41 13.79 14.86
CA GLU A 15 -2.23 14.99 14.02
C GLU A 15 -3.58 15.46 13.46
N TRP A 16 -4.36 14.54 12.92
CA TRP A 16 -5.71 14.84 12.40
C TRP A 16 -6.66 15.40 13.45
N LYS A 17 -6.66 14.81 14.65
CA LYS A 17 -7.50 15.25 15.76
C LYS A 17 -7.10 16.64 16.29
N LEU A 18 -5.79 16.93 16.30
CA LEU A 18 -5.26 18.20 16.80
C LEU A 18 -5.30 19.30 15.74
N LEU A 19 -5.45 18.96 14.46
CA LEU A 19 -5.60 19.94 13.40
C LEU A 19 -6.84 20.79 13.67
N ASN A 20 -6.65 22.11 13.75
CA ASN A 20 -7.76 23.04 13.86
C ASN A 20 -8.47 23.15 12.49
N GLN A 21 -9.39 22.23 12.22
CA GLN A 21 -10.08 22.10 10.93
C GLN A 21 -10.81 23.40 10.51
N GLN A 22 -11.25 24.20 11.48
CA GLN A 22 -11.90 25.49 11.20
C GLN A 22 -10.91 26.52 10.64
N LYS A 23 -9.65 26.50 11.05
CA LYS A 23 -8.64 27.49 10.65
C LYS A 23 -7.64 26.98 9.60
N ALA A 24 -7.48 25.66 9.47
CA ALA A 24 -6.53 25.03 8.56
C ALA A 24 -6.71 25.47 7.09
N SER A 25 -5.58 25.74 6.44
CA SER A 25 -5.42 26.03 5.02
C SER A 25 -5.50 24.76 4.17
N SER A 26 -5.69 24.91 2.84
CA SER A 26 -5.71 23.75 1.96
C SER A 26 -4.37 23.00 1.93
N ILE A 27 -3.26 23.71 2.15
CA ILE A 27 -1.90 23.15 2.23
C ILE A 27 -1.76 22.25 3.47
N GLU A 28 -2.30 22.65 4.61
CA GLU A 28 -2.25 21.82 5.84
C GLU A 28 -3.05 20.53 5.68
N PHE A 29 -4.26 20.61 5.10
CA PHE A 29 -5.05 19.41 4.77
C PHE A 29 -4.32 18.52 3.77
N LEU A 30 -3.72 19.12 2.72
CA LEU A 30 -3.01 18.39 1.68
C LEU A 30 -1.80 17.66 2.24
N SER A 31 -0.97 18.35 3.04
CA SER A 31 0.22 17.75 3.65
C SER A 31 -0.13 16.57 4.55
N LEU A 32 -1.18 16.70 5.37
CA LEU A 32 -1.61 15.60 6.24
C LEU A 32 -2.19 14.43 5.42
N CYS A 33 -2.95 14.72 4.37
CA CYS A 33 -3.48 13.72 3.44
C CYS A 33 -2.34 12.94 2.76
N GLU A 34 -1.29 13.63 2.29
CA GLU A 34 -0.13 13.01 1.65
C GLU A 34 0.63 12.08 2.59
N LYS A 35 0.91 12.51 3.83
CA LYS A 35 1.53 11.65 4.85
C LYS A 35 0.71 10.37 5.09
N MET A 36 -0.61 10.47 5.11
CA MET A 36 -1.50 9.32 5.31
C MET A 36 -1.51 8.37 4.11
N ILE A 37 -1.45 8.90 2.89
CA ILE A 37 -1.30 8.10 1.66
C ILE A 37 0.04 7.36 1.69
N GLU A 38 1.12 8.01 2.10
CA GLU A 38 2.46 7.41 2.16
C GLU A 38 2.52 6.18 3.07
N VAL A 39 1.81 6.21 4.21
CA VAL A 39 1.76 5.05 5.13
C VAL A 39 0.60 4.08 4.85
N GLY A 40 -0.23 4.35 3.84
CA GLY A 40 -1.34 3.48 3.44
C GLY A 40 -2.65 3.64 4.24
N GLU A 41 -2.80 4.71 5.03
CA GLU A 41 -4.06 5.04 5.74
C GLU A 41 -5.05 5.74 4.78
N PHE A 42 -5.43 5.07 3.68
CA PHE A 42 -6.18 5.69 2.57
C PHE A 42 -7.56 6.21 2.96
N LEU A 43 -8.30 5.52 3.83
CA LEU A 43 -9.61 6.00 4.29
C LEU A 43 -9.48 7.29 5.11
N LEU A 44 -8.49 7.33 6.01
CA LEU A 44 -8.23 8.53 6.80
C LEU A 44 -7.73 9.67 5.92
N ALA A 45 -6.87 9.38 4.94
CA ALA A 45 -6.43 10.36 3.95
C ALA A 45 -7.61 10.97 3.17
N HIS A 46 -8.59 10.14 2.79
CA HIS A 46 -9.81 10.61 2.15
C HIS A 46 -10.65 11.49 3.08
N ASP A 47 -10.82 11.11 4.35
CA ASP A 47 -11.54 11.91 5.33
C ASP A 47 -10.90 13.30 5.53
N VAL A 48 -9.57 13.36 5.62
CA VAL A 48 -8.81 14.62 5.68
C VAL A 48 -9.05 15.47 4.43
N ALA A 49 -8.92 14.88 3.24
CA ALA A 49 -9.09 15.60 1.98
C ALA A 49 -10.54 16.11 1.82
N LYS A 50 -11.53 15.29 2.20
CA LYS A 50 -12.95 15.64 2.17
C LYS A 50 -13.27 16.80 3.11
N ALA A 51 -12.73 16.79 4.33
CA ALA A 51 -12.87 17.91 5.25
C ALA A 51 -12.20 19.18 4.71
N GLY A 52 -11.03 19.04 4.08
CA GLY A 52 -10.37 20.14 3.36
C GLY A 52 -11.24 20.73 2.25
N LEU A 53 -11.85 19.88 1.42
CA LEU A 53 -12.72 20.28 0.29
C LEU A 53 -14.04 20.92 0.75
N ALA A 54 -14.54 20.57 1.93
CA ALA A 54 -15.72 21.23 2.51
C ALA A 54 -15.47 22.73 2.75
N LYS A 55 -14.21 23.10 3.07
CA LYS A 55 -13.79 24.49 3.30
C LYS A 55 -13.22 25.15 2.05
N HIS A 56 -12.35 24.44 1.33
CA HIS A 56 -11.62 24.90 0.16
C HIS A 56 -12.23 24.28 -1.09
N LYS A 57 -13.44 24.72 -1.42
CA LYS A 57 -14.21 24.18 -2.55
C LYS A 57 -13.41 24.32 -3.85
N LYS A 58 -13.41 23.25 -4.66
CA LYS A 58 -12.71 23.19 -5.96
C LYS A 58 -11.18 23.28 -5.86
N ASP A 59 -10.58 23.07 -4.69
CA ASP A 59 -9.13 22.90 -4.61
C ASP A 59 -8.72 21.67 -5.42
N ARG A 60 -7.95 21.89 -6.50
CA ARG A 60 -7.57 20.85 -7.45
C ARG A 60 -6.76 19.75 -6.78
N LYS A 61 -5.74 20.10 -5.99
CA LYS A 61 -4.81 19.13 -5.40
C LYS A 61 -5.51 18.29 -4.35
N LEU A 62 -6.35 18.90 -3.51
CA LEU A 62 -7.16 18.15 -2.55
C LEU A 62 -8.14 17.20 -3.25
N SER A 63 -8.74 17.62 -4.36
CA SER A 63 -9.65 16.76 -5.15
C SER A 63 -8.90 15.57 -5.78
N GLN A 64 -7.71 15.82 -6.35
CA GLN A 64 -6.83 14.78 -6.89
C GLN A 64 -6.42 13.77 -5.80
N LYS A 65 -5.98 14.23 -4.62
CA LYS A 65 -5.60 13.35 -3.51
C LYS A 65 -6.79 12.62 -2.89
N ALA A 66 -7.96 13.26 -2.77
CA ALA A 66 -9.19 12.62 -2.32
C ALA A 66 -9.58 11.45 -3.23
N ALA A 67 -9.49 11.64 -4.55
CA ALA A 67 -9.76 10.60 -5.53
C ALA A 67 -8.69 9.50 -5.51
N HIS A 68 -7.40 9.86 -5.43
CA HIS A 68 -6.32 8.89 -5.31
C HIS A 68 -6.48 7.99 -4.08
N ALA A 69 -6.81 8.58 -2.93
CA ALA A 69 -7.09 7.86 -1.69
C ALA A 69 -8.29 6.90 -1.85
N LEU A 70 -9.38 7.33 -2.49
CA LEU A 70 -10.53 6.45 -2.77
C LEU A 70 -10.19 5.28 -3.69
N SER A 71 -9.42 5.50 -4.76
CA SER A 71 -8.98 4.42 -5.64
C SER A 71 -8.15 3.40 -4.85
N LYS A 72 -7.17 3.87 -4.06
CA LYS A 72 -6.35 2.99 -3.22
C LYS A 72 -7.14 2.30 -2.10
N ALA A 73 -8.23 2.89 -1.63
CA ALA A 73 -9.19 2.27 -0.70
C ALA A 73 -10.20 1.32 -1.39
N GLY A 74 -10.05 1.04 -2.69
CA GLY A 74 -10.92 0.11 -3.42
C GLY A 74 -12.26 0.69 -3.86
N SER A 75 -12.40 2.01 -3.91
CA SER A 75 -13.61 2.72 -4.33
C SER A 75 -13.42 3.53 -5.64
N PRO A 76 -12.99 2.91 -6.76
CA PRO A 76 -12.65 3.63 -7.98
C PRO A 76 -13.85 4.36 -8.60
N MET A 77 -15.08 3.86 -8.44
CA MET A 77 -16.30 4.55 -8.89
C MET A 77 -16.53 5.89 -8.17
N MET A 78 -16.12 6.02 -6.90
CA MET A 78 -16.22 7.29 -6.20
C MET A 78 -15.09 8.23 -6.62
N ALA A 79 -13.89 7.67 -6.88
CA ALA A 79 -12.77 8.43 -7.41
C ALA A 79 -13.07 9.03 -8.79
N THR A 80 -13.69 8.27 -9.70
CA THR A 80 -14.07 8.78 -11.03
C THR A 80 -14.99 9.98 -10.93
N LYS A 81 -16.00 9.95 -10.06
CA LYS A 81 -16.94 11.09 -9.89
C LYS A 81 -16.20 12.39 -9.54
N ILE A 82 -15.28 12.34 -8.58
CA ILE A 82 -14.50 13.53 -8.18
C ILE A 82 -13.65 14.04 -9.36
N LEU A 83 -13.01 13.13 -10.09
CA LEU A 83 -12.11 13.49 -11.18
C LEU A 83 -12.86 13.94 -12.44
N GLU A 84 -14.03 13.37 -12.74
CA GLU A 84 -14.93 13.82 -13.80
C GLU A 84 -15.44 15.23 -13.52
N GLU A 85 -15.78 15.55 -12.27
CA GLU A 85 -16.15 16.92 -11.88
C GLU A 85 -15.00 17.93 -12.12
N LEU A 86 -13.75 17.55 -11.85
CA LEU A 86 -12.59 18.39 -12.17
C LEU A 86 -12.43 18.60 -13.68
N VAL A 87 -12.51 17.53 -14.46
CA VAL A 87 -12.37 17.58 -15.93
C VAL A 87 -13.52 18.38 -16.56
N ALA A 88 -14.76 18.21 -16.07
CA ALA A 88 -15.93 18.98 -16.47
C ALA A 88 -15.81 20.46 -16.06
N GLY A 89 -15.13 20.73 -14.94
CA GLY A 89 -14.74 22.06 -14.48
C GLY A 89 -13.66 22.74 -15.31
N GLY A 90 -13.12 22.07 -16.34
CA GLY A 90 -12.14 22.62 -17.27
C GLY A 90 -10.68 22.29 -16.92
N ASP A 91 -10.43 21.43 -15.91
CA ASP A 91 -9.06 20.98 -15.67
C ASP A 91 -8.57 20.12 -16.84
N ARG A 92 -7.34 20.38 -17.27
CA ARG A 92 -6.65 19.67 -18.35
C ARG A 92 -5.32 19.08 -17.90
N GLY A 93 -5.02 19.10 -16.61
CA GLY A 93 -3.71 18.68 -16.10
C GLY A 93 -3.46 17.18 -16.32
N VAL A 94 -2.23 16.84 -16.72
CA VAL A 94 -1.76 15.45 -16.91
C VAL A 94 -2.11 14.57 -15.72
N GLU A 95 -1.89 15.07 -14.50
CA GLU A 95 -2.20 14.36 -13.25
C GLU A 95 -3.69 14.00 -13.14
N THR A 96 -4.60 14.96 -13.39
CA THR A 96 -6.04 14.72 -13.29
C THR A 96 -6.50 13.67 -14.29
N HIS A 97 -6.05 13.79 -15.54
CA HIS A 97 -6.39 12.85 -16.60
C HIS A 97 -5.79 11.45 -16.33
N SER A 98 -4.55 11.39 -15.84
CA SER A 98 -3.88 10.14 -15.48
C SER A 98 -4.54 9.43 -14.29
N LEU A 99 -4.95 10.17 -13.26
CA LEU A 99 -5.70 9.61 -12.13
C LEU A 99 -7.08 9.11 -12.56
N LEU A 100 -7.77 9.85 -13.45
CA LEU A 100 -9.08 9.44 -13.96
C LEU A 100 -8.97 8.18 -14.82
N ALA A 101 -7.95 8.13 -15.68
CA ALA A 101 -7.64 6.95 -16.47
C ALA A 101 -7.31 5.74 -15.60
N SER A 102 -6.52 5.93 -14.54
CA SER A 102 -6.22 4.87 -13.56
C SER A 102 -7.48 4.36 -12.85
N ALA A 103 -8.40 5.26 -12.47
CA ALA A 103 -9.66 4.86 -11.86
C ALA A 103 -10.57 4.09 -12.83
N TYR A 104 -10.55 4.44 -14.13
CA TYR A 104 -11.22 3.65 -15.16
C TYR A 104 -10.55 2.29 -15.41
N LYS A 105 -9.22 2.22 -15.36
CA LYS A 105 -8.48 0.94 -15.40
C LYS A 105 -8.87 0.03 -14.23
N ASP A 106 -9.01 0.57 -13.02
CA ASP A 106 -9.50 -0.21 -11.87
C ASP A 106 -10.94 -0.73 -12.10
N LEU A 107 -11.83 0.10 -12.65
CA LEU A 107 -13.20 -0.33 -13.00
C LEU A 107 -13.23 -1.37 -14.12
N TRP A 108 -12.34 -1.25 -15.11
CA TRP A 108 -12.13 -2.27 -16.15
C TRP A 108 -11.71 -3.61 -15.54
N GLU A 109 -10.80 -3.59 -14.58
CA GLU A 109 -10.32 -4.80 -13.91
C GLU A 109 -11.43 -5.47 -13.08
N TYR A 110 -12.25 -4.66 -12.39
CA TYR A 110 -13.36 -5.16 -11.57
C TYR A 110 -14.58 -5.61 -12.39
N SER A 111 -14.62 -5.28 -13.69
CA SER A 111 -15.73 -5.64 -14.56
C SER A 111 -15.71 -7.13 -14.91
N THR A 112 -16.82 -7.81 -14.69
CA THR A 112 -17.00 -9.22 -15.05
C THR A 112 -17.67 -9.41 -16.42
N ASP A 113 -18.39 -8.41 -16.90
CA ASP A 113 -19.06 -8.43 -18.20
C ASP A 113 -18.25 -7.72 -19.29
N LEU A 114 -18.41 -8.19 -20.53
CA LEU A 114 -17.65 -7.70 -21.69
C LEU A 114 -17.99 -6.25 -22.05
N GLN A 115 -19.24 -5.80 -21.83
CA GLN A 115 -19.64 -4.44 -22.18
C GLN A 115 -18.98 -3.41 -21.26
N SER A 116 -18.99 -3.65 -19.95
CA SER A 116 -18.31 -2.82 -18.96
C SER A 116 -16.80 -2.84 -19.16
N LYS A 117 -16.20 -4.01 -19.43
CA LYS A 117 -14.77 -4.08 -19.80
C LYS A 117 -14.47 -3.22 -21.01
N LYS A 118 -15.21 -3.37 -22.10
CA LYS A 118 -14.98 -2.55 -23.31
C LYS A 118 -15.12 -1.05 -23.00
N LYS A 119 -16.20 -0.65 -22.34
CA LYS A 119 -16.48 0.75 -21.98
C LYS A 119 -15.37 1.37 -21.13
N TYR A 120 -14.99 0.71 -20.03
CA TYR A 120 -13.98 1.26 -19.12
C TYR A 120 -12.57 1.20 -19.72
N GLY A 121 -12.28 0.21 -20.56
CA GLY A 121 -11.05 0.15 -21.35
C GLY A 121 -10.92 1.35 -22.29
N GLU A 122 -11.97 1.63 -23.08
CA GLU A 122 -12.02 2.79 -23.98
C GLU A 122 -11.91 4.13 -23.23
N LEU A 123 -12.59 4.27 -22.09
CA LEU A 123 -12.50 5.47 -21.26
C LEU A 123 -11.10 5.66 -20.67
N ALA A 124 -10.44 4.59 -20.20
CA ALA A 124 -9.09 4.66 -19.69
C ALA A 124 -8.10 5.11 -20.77
N ILE A 125 -8.15 4.48 -21.95
CA ILE A 125 -7.32 4.83 -23.11
C ILE A 125 -7.52 6.30 -23.47
N ALA A 126 -8.76 6.74 -23.67
CA ALA A 126 -9.06 8.11 -24.05
C ALA A 126 -8.57 9.14 -23.02
N ARG A 127 -8.57 8.81 -21.72
CA ARG A 127 -8.05 9.71 -20.68
C ARG A 127 -6.52 9.72 -20.62
N TYR A 128 -5.85 8.59 -20.81
CA TYR A 128 -4.40 8.57 -20.94
C TYR A 128 -3.91 9.28 -22.22
N GLU A 129 -4.62 9.15 -23.34
CA GLU A 129 -4.32 9.87 -24.59
C GLU A 129 -4.43 11.39 -24.43
N GLU A 130 -5.47 11.86 -23.73
CA GLU A 130 -5.58 13.28 -23.36
C GLU A 130 -4.39 13.70 -22.48
N ALA A 131 -4.05 12.93 -21.44
CA ALA A 131 -2.89 13.22 -20.59
C ALA A 131 -1.57 13.28 -21.36
N TYR A 132 -1.38 12.37 -22.33
CA TYR A 132 -0.22 12.33 -23.22
C TYR A 132 -0.19 13.55 -24.16
N SER A 133 -1.36 14.01 -24.62
CA SER A 133 -1.50 15.08 -25.61
C SER A 133 -1.55 16.49 -25.01
N THR A 134 -1.97 16.65 -23.75
CA THR A 134 -2.14 17.96 -23.06
C THR A 134 -0.90 18.85 -23.20
N ASN A 135 0.30 18.28 -23.14
CA ASN A 135 1.54 19.07 -23.19
C ASN A 135 1.95 19.50 -24.61
N SER A 136 1.19 19.11 -25.63
CA SER A 136 1.42 19.56 -27.01
C SER A 136 0.76 20.91 -27.34
N PHE A 137 -0.13 21.44 -26.49
CA PHE A 137 -0.91 22.64 -26.81
C PHE A 137 -0.56 23.93 -26.03
N ASP A 138 0.04 23.86 -24.83
CA ASP A 138 0.55 25.06 -24.10
C ASP A 138 1.93 25.55 -24.62
N ASN A 139 2.28 25.11 -25.83
CA ASN A 139 3.58 25.26 -26.48
C ASN A 139 3.88 26.70 -26.92
N LEU A 140 4.35 27.50 -25.96
CA LEU A 140 5.31 28.58 -26.22
C LEU A 140 6.43 28.70 -25.16
N ARG A 141 6.41 27.94 -24.04
CA ARG A 141 7.34 28.17 -22.91
C ARG A 141 7.86 26.95 -22.12
N THR A 142 7.38 25.73 -22.34
CA THR A 142 7.88 24.53 -21.63
C THR A 142 9.11 23.95 -22.33
N SER A 143 10.07 23.43 -21.54
CA SER A 143 11.25 22.78 -22.10
C SER A 143 10.89 21.36 -22.57
N GLN A 144 11.51 20.90 -23.66
CA GLN A 144 11.34 19.52 -24.16
C GLN A 144 11.61 18.44 -23.09
N GLN A 145 12.32 18.76 -22.01
CA GLN A 145 12.53 17.84 -20.90
C GLN A 145 11.28 17.67 -20.04
N GLN A 146 10.59 18.77 -19.71
CA GLN A 146 9.38 18.75 -18.90
C GLN A 146 8.24 18.00 -19.60
N ASP A 147 8.20 18.07 -20.94
CA ASP A 147 7.24 17.32 -21.75
C ASP A 147 7.49 15.81 -21.66
N LEU A 148 8.75 15.36 -21.74
CA LEU A 148 9.09 13.94 -21.63
C LEU A 148 8.80 13.40 -20.23
N GLU A 149 9.11 14.16 -19.17
CA GLU A 149 8.87 13.78 -17.77
C GLU A 149 7.39 13.57 -17.43
N THR A 150 6.48 14.08 -18.27
CA THR A 150 5.04 13.96 -18.08
C THR A 150 4.39 13.00 -19.09
N GLN A 151 5.10 12.60 -20.15
CA GLN A 151 4.57 11.74 -21.22
C GLN A 151 4.83 10.25 -21.02
N TYR A 152 5.92 9.83 -20.37
CA TYR A 152 6.25 8.41 -20.27
C TYR A 152 5.15 7.60 -19.56
N TYR A 153 4.61 8.14 -18.46
CA TYR A 153 3.60 7.49 -17.64
C TYR A 153 2.25 7.26 -18.37
N PRO A 154 1.62 8.27 -19.00
CA PRO A 154 0.43 8.01 -19.79
C PRO A 154 0.72 7.13 -21.01
N CYS A 155 1.89 7.27 -21.65
CA CYS A 155 2.25 6.47 -22.83
C CYS A 155 2.32 4.97 -22.53
N ILE A 156 2.97 4.57 -21.42
CA ILE A 156 3.04 3.15 -21.05
C ILE A 156 1.69 2.59 -20.62
N ASN A 157 0.83 3.40 -19.99
CA ASN A 157 -0.51 2.94 -19.64
C ASN A 157 -1.43 2.82 -20.86
N ILE A 158 -1.26 3.63 -21.90
CA ILE A 158 -1.91 3.41 -23.22
C ILE A 158 -1.46 2.05 -23.78
N ALA A 159 -0.16 1.77 -23.74
CA ALA A 159 0.42 0.51 -24.19
C ALA A 159 -0.19 -0.68 -23.46
N PHE A 160 -0.22 -0.62 -22.12
CA PHE A 160 -0.86 -1.61 -21.26
C PHE A 160 -2.34 -1.82 -21.63
N MET A 161 -3.12 -0.75 -21.73
CA MET A 161 -4.56 -0.88 -21.99
C MET A 161 -4.85 -1.47 -23.38
N HIS A 162 -4.11 -1.10 -24.42
CA HIS A 162 -4.24 -1.73 -25.74
C HIS A 162 -3.86 -3.20 -25.71
N PHE A 163 -2.72 -3.52 -25.09
CA PHE A 163 -2.22 -4.89 -24.97
C PHE A 163 -3.24 -5.79 -24.24
N MET A 164 -3.73 -5.34 -23.07
CA MET A 164 -4.71 -6.09 -22.28
C MET A 164 -6.11 -6.15 -22.90
N SER A 165 -6.42 -5.26 -23.85
CA SER A 165 -7.67 -5.28 -24.63
C SER A 165 -7.57 -6.12 -25.90
N GLY A 166 -6.42 -6.77 -26.16
CA GLY A 166 -6.18 -7.64 -27.31
C GLY A 166 -5.61 -6.95 -28.55
N ASP A 167 -5.41 -5.63 -28.53
CA ASP A 167 -4.74 -4.88 -29.61
C ASP A 167 -3.22 -4.88 -29.35
N VAL A 168 -2.62 -6.06 -29.44
CA VAL A 168 -1.22 -6.32 -29.09
C VAL A 168 -0.26 -5.46 -29.92
N GLU A 169 -0.56 -5.24 -31.20
CA GLU A 169 0.27 -4.43 -32.10
C GLU A 169 0.32 -2.96 -31.65
N LYS A 170 -0.83 -2.32 -31.39
CA LYS A 170 -0.84 -0.94 -30.85
C LYS A 170 -0.24 -0.86 -29.45
N GLY A 171 -0.45 -1.90 -28.64
CA GLY A 171 0.18 -2.04 -27.33
C GLY A 171 1.69 -1.96 -27.44
N ARG A 172 2.28 -2.77 -28.34
CA ARG A 172 3.73 -2.78 -28.58
C ARG A 172 4.26 -1.49 -29.20
N GLU A 173 3.53 -0.89 -30.13
CA GLU A 173 3.92 0.41 -30.71
C GLU A 173 4.01 1.51 -29.63
N SER A 174 3.01 1.57 -28.74
CA SER A 174 3.00 2.51 -27.63
C SER A 174 4.07 2.19 -26.58
N ALA A 175 4.33 0.90 -26.33
CA ALA A 175 5.41 0.47 -25.43
C ALA A 175 6.79 0.91 -25.95
N ASP A 176 7.05 0.77 -27.25
CA ASP A 176 8.30 1.23 -27.86
C ASP A 176 8.46 2.75 -27.75
N LYS A 177 7.38 3.53 -27.94
CA LYS A 177 7.39 4.98 -27.71
C LYS A 177 7.71 5.31 -26.26
N ALA A 178 7.10 4.63 -25.29
CA ALA A 178 7.37 4.83 -23.86
C ALA A 178 8.84 4.52 -23.52
N ARG A 179 9.39 3.42 -24.06
CA ARG A 179 10.81 3.04 -23.91
C ARG A 179 11.73 4.15 -24.43
N GLN A 180 11.48 4.66 -25.63
CA GLN A 180 12.28 5.75 -26.22
C GLN A 180 12.21 7.06 -25.42
N ILE A 181 11.05 7.36 -24.79
CA ILE A 181 10.93 8.51 -23.87
C ILE A 181 11.80 8.29 -22.63
N CYS A 182 11.74 7.11 -22.01
CA CYS A 182 12.56 6.76 -20.85
C CYS A 182 14.06 6.82 -21.16
N GLU A 183 14.50 6.29 -22.30
CA GLU A 183 15.90 6.35 -22.76
C GLU A 183 16.40 7.80 -22.85
N LYS A 184 15.63 8.68 -23.50
CA LYS A 184 15.97 10.11 -23.60
C LYS A 184 16.04 10.82 -22.25
N LEU A 185 15.18 10.44 -21.30
CA LEU A 185 15.21 11.00 -19.94
C LEU A 185 16.47 10.54 -19.18
N LYS A 186 16.85 9.27 -19.32
CA LYS A 186 18.07 8.71 -18.72
C LYS A 186 19.34 9.34 -19.31
N GLU A 187 19.42 9.49 -20.64
CA GLU A 187 20.52 10.20 -21.31
C GLU A 187 20.72 11.62 -20.79
N ARG A 188 19.65 12.26 -20.31
CA ARG A 188 19.65 13.60 -19.72
C ARG A 188 19.89 13.63 -18.21
N GLY A 189 20.10 12.49 -17.57
CA GLY A 189 20.43 12.40 -16.14
C GLY A 189 19.24 12.11 -15.21
N THR A 190 18.04 11.84 -15.74
CA THR A 190 16.85 11.59 -14.91
C THR A 190 16.60 10.09 -14.74
N TYR A 191 16.76 9.57 -13.51
CA TYR A 191 16.77 8.13 -13.21
C TYR A 191 15.78 7.69 -12.11
N HIS A 192 14.74 8.48 -11.82
CA HIS A 192 13.79 8.14 -10.75
C HIS A 192 13.04 6.83 -11.00
N TYR A 193 12.59 6.19 -9.92
CA TYR A 193 11.90 4.89 -9.90
C TYR A 193 10.91 4.68 -11.06
N TRP A 194 10.00 5.65 -11.28
CA TRP A 194 8.94 5.54 -12.28
C TRP A 194 9.44 5.42 -13.73
N ILE A 195 10.59 6.03 -14.06
CA ILE A 195 11.19 5.93 -15.40
C ILE A 195 11.72 4.51 -15.62
N GLN A 196 12.38 3.94 -14.60
CA GLN A 196 12.96 2.60 -14.66
C GLN A 196 11.86 1.53 -14.81
N VAL A 197 10.82 1.58 -13.97
CA VAL A 197 9.74 0.59 -14.07
C VAL A 197 8.88 0.76 -15.31
N THR A 198 8.78 1.97 -15.87
CA THR A 198 8.12 2.19 -17.16
C THR A 198 8.90 1.56 -18.30
N GLU A 199 10.23 1.66 -18.28
CA GLU A 199 11.09 0.97 -19.26
C GLU A 199 11.02 -0.56 -19.10
N ALA A 200 11.04 -1.07 -17.87
CA ALA A 200 10.85 -2.50 -17.60
C ALA A 200 9.50 -3.02 -18.13
N GLU A 201 8.42 -2.26 -17.92
CA GLU A 201 7.10 -2.59 -18.45
C GLU A 201 7.08 -2.55 -19.98
N ALA A 202 7.76 -1.58 -20.59
CA ALA A 202 7.88 -1.52 -22.04
C ALA A 202 8.63 -2.75 -22.59
N HIS A 203 9.75 -3.15 -21.97
CA HIS A 203 10.45 -4.39 -22.30
C HIS A 203 9.52 -5.61 -22.19
N LEU A 204 8.74 -5.69 -21.12
CA LEU A 204 7.81 -6.80 -20.91
C LEU A 204 6.71 -6.85 -21.97
N LEU A 205 6.16 -5.70 -22.38
CA LEU A 205 5.15 -5.62 -23.45
C LEU A 205 5.74 -5.97 -24.84
N LEU A 206 7.01 -5.64 -25.07
CA LEU A 206 7.74 -5.93 -26.31
C LEU A 206 8.23 -7.39 -26.39
N GLY A 207 8.19 -8.15 -25.29
CA GLY A 207 8.62 -9.55 -25.23
C GLY A 207 10.08 -9.76 -24.80
N SER A 208 10.76 -8.69 -24.36
CA SER A 208 12.11 -8.73 -23.78
C SER A 208 12.03 -9.09 -22.29
N ILE A 209 11.73 -10.36 -21.99
CA ILE A 209 11.42 -10.82 -20.63
C ILE A 209 12.61 -10.69 -19.67
N ASP A 210 13.81 -11.00 -20.15
CA ASP A 210 15.03 -11.00 -19.34
C ASP A 210 15.43 -9.58 -18.95
N GLU A 211 15.38 -8.67 -19.92
CA GLU A 211 15.61 -7.24 -19.69
C GLU A 211 14.55 -6.67 -18.75
N ALA A 212 13.28 -7.00 -18.95
CA ALA A 212 12.21 -6.55 -18.06
C ALA A 212 12.44 -7.00 -16.62
N ALA A 213 12.74 -8.29 -16.40
CA ALA A 213 12.99 -8.83 -15.07
C ALA A 213 14.22 -8.17 -14.39
N GLY A 214 15.30 -7.95 -15.14
CA GLY A 214 16.50 -7.27 -14.65
C GLY A 214 16.21 -5.84 -14.19
N VAL A 215 15.52 -5.04 -15.03
CA VAL A 215 15.20 -3.65 -14.70
C VAL A 215 14.20 -3.55 -13.56
N TYR A 216 13.18 -4.43 -13.50
CA TYR A 216 12.26 -4.47 -12.35
C TYR A 216 13.00 -4.75 -11.04
N MET A 217 13.94 -5.71 -11.05
CA MET A 217 14.71 -6.08 -9.86
C MET A 217 15.60 -4.93 -9.38
N GLU A 218 16.29 -4.25 -10.30
CA GLU A 218 17.11 -3.07 -9.97
C GLU A 218 16.26 -1.94 -9.40
N ALA A 219 15.15 -1.60 -10.06
CA ALA A 219 14.27 -0.52 -9.65
C ALA A 219 13.63 -0.79 -8.28
N ALA A 220 13.14 -2.01 -8.05
CA ALA A 220 12.51 -2.42 -6.80
C ALA A 220 13.50 -2.52 -5.63
N SER A 221 14.79 -2.73 -5.91
CA SER A 221 15.87 -2.74 -4.90
C SER A 221 16.42 -1.33 -4.59
N SER A 222 15.98 -0.30 -5.33
CA SER A 222 16.46 1.07 -5.13
C SER A 222 15.97 1.67 -3.80
N LYS A 223 16.78 2.53 -3.19
CA LYS A 223 16.41 3.23 -1.94
C LYS A 223 15.24 4.21 -2.11
N GLU A 224 14.94 4.61 -3.34
CA GLU A 224 13.81 5.48 -3.68
C GLU A 224 12.49 4.72 -3.78
N ALA A 225 12.53 3.39 -3.93
CA ALA A 225 11.34 2.56 -4.11
C ALA A 225 10.52 2.51 -2.82
N GLN A 226 9.24 2.85 -2.94
CA GLN A 226 8.27 2.70 -1.85
C GLN A 226 7.50 1.39 -2.02
N THR A 227 7.16 0.72 -0.91
CA THR A 227 6.41 -0.55 -0.91
C THR A 227 5.11 -0.47 -1.73
N SER A 228 4.38 0.65 -1.64
CA SER A 228 3.14 0.90 -2.39
C SER A 228 3.36 1.05 -3.91
N GLN A 229 4.52 1.56 -4.32
CA GLN A 229 4.91 1.69 -5.73
C GLN A 229 5.31 0.33 -6.30
N ILE A 230 6.12 -0.43 -5.56
CA ILE A 230 6.53 -1.80 -5.90
C ILE A 230 5.30 -2.67 -6.12
N ALA A 231 4.34 -2.63 -5.20
CA ALA A 231 3.08 -3.35 -5.31
C ALA A 231 2.28 -3.02 -6.58
N SER A 232 2.09 -1.74 -6.85
CA SER A 232 1.36 -1.28 -8.04
C SER A 232 2.06 -1.76 -9.32
N THR A 233 3.39 -1.71 -9.33
CA THR A 233 4.22 -2.12 -10.47
C THR A 233 4.16 -3.64 -10.67
N ARG A 234 4.33 -4.41 -9.59
CA ARG A 234 4.28 -5.87 -9.57
C ARG A 234 2.94 -6.38 -10.08
N LYS A 235 1.84 -5.79 -9.62
CA LYS A 235 0.49 -6.15 -10.08
C LYS A 235 0.37 -6.03 -11.60
N GLN A 236 0.78 -4.88 -12.16
CA GLN A 236 0.70 -4.63 -13.60
C GLN A 236 1.63 -5.55 -14.40
N ALA A 237 2.87 -5.75 -13.93
CA ALA A 237 3.82 -6.67 -14.52
C ALA A 237 3.29 -8.11 -14.57
N LEU A 238 2.64 -8.58 -13.50
CA LEU A 238 2.04 -9.91 -13.44
C LEU A 238 0.76 -10.06 -14.27
N GLN A 239 0.03 -8.97 -14.51
CA GLN A 239 -1.08 -8.94 -15.48
C GLN A 239 -0.55 -9.15 -16.90
N ILE A 240 0.50 -8.41 -17.28
CA ILE A 240 1.13 -8.54 -18.61
C ILE A 240 1.75 -9.94 -18.75
N ALA A 241 2.51 -10.39 -17.75
CA ALA A 241 3.14 -11.72 -17.75
C ALA A 241 2.11 -12.84 -17.87
N GLY A 242 0.91 -12.67 -17.30
CA GLY A 242 -0.19 -13.64 -17.41
C GLY A 242 -0.83 -13.74 -18.80
N VAL A 243 -0.50 -12.86 -19.74
CA VAL A 243 -0.94 -12.95 -21.15
C VAL A 243 -0.03 -13.90 -21.95
N TYR A 244 1.21 -14.11 -21.50
CA TYR A 244 2.12 -15.06 -22.12
C TYR A 244 1.67 -16.50 -21.83
N GLU A 245 1.73 -17.38 -22.83
CA GLU A 245 1.38 -18.80 -22.69
C GLU A 245 2.37 -19.56 -21.78
N ASP A 246 3.62 -19.11 -21.76
CA ASP A 246 4.69 -19.70 -20.97
C ASP A 246 4.59 -19.24 -19.50
N ALA A 247 4.30 -20.21 -18.62
CA ALA A 247 4.18 -20.00 -17.19
C ALA A 247 5.50 -19.52 -16.54
N GLU A 248 6.65 -19.85 -17.14
CA GLU A 248 7.97 -19.42 -16.64
C GLU A 248 8.12 -17.89 -16.69
N VAL A 249 7.46 -17.21 -17.64
CA VAL A 249 7.46 -15.74 -17.71
C VAL A 249 6.85 -15.13 -16.46
N ARG A 250 5.69 -15.66 -16.01
CA ARG A 250 5.03 -15.18 -14.80
C ARG A 250 5.88 -15.44 -13.55
N GLU A 251 6.50 -16.61 -13.45
CA GLU A 251 7.38 -16.93 -12.33
C GLU A 251 8.59 -15.99 -12.30
N LYS A 252 9.27 -15.82 -13.43
CA LYS A 252 10.45 -14.96 -13.57
C LYS A 252 10.15 -13.50 -13.20
N ILE A 253 9.05 -12.96 -13.73
CA ILE A 253 8.61 -11.61 -13.39
C ILE A 253 8.21 -11.51 -11.91
N SER A 254 7.57 -12.54 -11.33
CA SER A 254 7.25 -12.53 -9.90
C SER A 254 8.50 -12.50 -9.01
N LEU A 255 9.61 -13.12 -9.43
CA LEU A 255 10.87 -13.14 -8.70
C LEU A 255 11.65 -11.83 -8.82
N ALA A 256 11.30 -10.95 -9.76
CA ALA A 256 11.92 -9.64 -9.92
C ALA A 256 11.50 -8.62 -8.85
N PHE A 257 10.49 -8.93 -8.03
CA PHE A 257 10.00 -8.02 -6.99
C PHE A 257 10.25 -8.58 -5.59
N PRO A 258 10.70 -7.74 -4.63
CA PRO A 258 10.81 -8.16 -3.25
C PRO A 258 9.42 -8.44 -2.67
N LYS A 259 9.35 -9.39 -1.74
CA LYS A 259 8.17 -9.61 -0.90
C LYS A 259 8.33 -8.79 0.38
N LEU A 260 7.22 -8.35 0.96
CA LEU A 260 7.22 -7.72 2.27
C LEU A 260 7.24 -8.77 3.38
N GLY A 261 6.68 -9.96 3.15
CA GLY A 261 6.56 -11.00 4.15
C GLY A 261 5.54 -10.60 5.21
N ILE A 262 4.26 -10.65 4.82
CA ILE A 262 3.14 -10.24 5.68
C ILE A 262 2.70 -11.40 6.57
N VAL A 263 2.72 -11.19 7.89
CA VAL A 263 2.37 -12.21 8.88
C VAL A 263 1.39 -11.66 9.91
N ALA A 264 0.26 -12.34 10.10
CA ALA A 264 -0.55 -12.19 11.31
C ALA A 264 -0.13 -13.22 12.36
N CYS A 265 -0.16 -12.84 13.64
CA CYS A 265 0.16 -13.72 14.75
C CYS A 265 -1.07 -13.91 15.65
N SER A 266 -1.25 -15.12 16.15
CA SER A 266 -2.19 -15.43 17.21
C SER A 266 -1.63 -16.54 18.09
N GLY A 267 -1.90 -16.49 19.39
CA GLY A 267 -1.34 -17.48 20.29
C GLY A 267 -1.88 -17.43 21.70
N HIS A 268 -1.04 -17.87 22.63
CA HIS A 268 -1.42 -18.05 24.02
C HIS A 268 -0.83 -16.97 24.91
N LEU A 269 -1.60 -16.67 25.95
CA LEU A 269 -1.09 -15.94 27.10
C LEU A 269 -0.08 -16.81 27.84
N ILE A 270 0.95 -16.19 28.41
CA ILE A 270 1.82 -16.91 29.34
C ILE A 270 0.98 -17.37 30.55
N ASP A 271 1.20 -18.61 30.99
CA ASP A 271 0.41 -19.21 32.05
C ASP A 271 0.57 -18.45 33.38
N GLY A 272 -0.55 -18.09 34.01
CA GLY A 272 -0.58 -17.53 35.35
C GLY A 272 -0.62 -18.59 36.45
N PRO A 273 -0.49 -18.19 37.73
CA PRO A 273 -0.63 -19.11 38.85
C PRO A 273 -1.99 -19.83 38.86
N GLY A 274 -1.97 -21.15 38.72
CA GLY A 274 -3.18 -21.99 38.73
C GLY A 274 -3.80 -22.27 37.35
N ASP A 275 -3.25 -21.70 36.28
CA ASP A 275 -3.67 -22.03 34.91
C ASP A 275 -3.19 -23.44 34.50
N SER A 276 -3.89 -24.04 33.52
CA SER A 276 -3.44 -25.26 32.85
C SER A 276 -2.15 -25.00 32.09
N ARG A 277 -1.16 -25.89 32.23
CA ARG A 277 0.17 -25.75 31.61
C ARG A 277 0.08 -25.82 30.07
N ARG A 278 0.05 -24.66 29.43
CA ARG A 278 0.01 -24.49 27.96
C ARG A 278 1.21 -23.68 27.48
N PHE A 279 1.43 -22.51 28.06
CA PHE A 279 2.59 -21.67 27.80
C PHE A 279 3.27 -21.24 29.10
N PRO A 280 4.05 -22.13 29.75
CA PRO A 280 4.64 -21.83 31.04
C PRO A 280 5.78 -20.79 30.93
N PRO A 281 6.04 -19.96 31.96
CA PRO A 281 7.07 -18.92 31.93
C PRO A 281 8.46 -19.39 31.49
N GLU A 282 8.89 -20.59 31.88
CA GLU A 282 10.18 -21.15 31.48
C GLU A 282 10.31 -21.44 29.97
N ALA A 283 9.19 -21.48 29.23
CA ALA A 283 9.18 -21.69 27.79
C ALA A 283 9.34 -20.38 26.98
N GLU A 284 9.36 -19.22 27.64
CA GLU A 284 9.42 -17.91 26.96
C GLU A 284 10.61 -17.78 26.00
N ALA A 285 11.81 -18.15 26.44
CA ALA A 285 13.02 -18.05 25.63
C ALA A 285 12.98 -18.97 24.39
N GLU A 286 12.46 -20.17 24.56
CA GLU A 286 12.30 -21.13 23.45
C GLU A 286 11.20 -20.68 22.48
N ALA A 287 10.09 -20.12 23.00
CA ALA A 287 9.04 -19.54 22.18
C ALA A 287 9.57 -18.37 21.33
N LYS A 288 10.36 -17.47 21.93
CA LYS A 288 11.01 -16.37 21.19
C LYS A 288 11.92 -16.91 20.07
N ARG A 289 12.76 -17.91 20.37
CA ARG A 289 13.64 -18.55 19.40
C ARG A 289 12.87 -19.15 18.22
N LYS A 290 11.75 -19.84 18.48
CA LYS A 290 10.89 -20.40 17.42
C LYS A 290 10.18 -19.33 16.59
N ILE A 291 9.79 -18.22 17.22
CA ILE A 291 9.24 -17.06 16.50
C ILE A 291 10.31 -16.48 15.56
N GLU A 292 11.55 -16.31 16.05
CA GLU A 292 12.67 -15.83 15.23
C GLU A 292 12.90 -16.74 14.01
N GLU A 293 12.95 -18.06 14.21
CA GLU A 293 13.11 -19.04 13.12
C GLU A 293 11.96 -18.97 12.10
N ALA A 294 10.72 -18.91 12.58
CA ALA A 294 9.54 -18.86 11.71
C ALA A 294 9.49 -17.55 10.91
N LEU A 295 9.81 -16.41 11.52
CA LEU A 295 9.86 -15.13 10.84
C LEU A 295 10.98 -15.08 9.79
N GLU A 296 12.11 -15.74 10.03
CA GLU A 296 13.21 -15.88 9.07
C GLU A 296 12.79 -16.72 7.87
N GLU A 297 12.21 -17.90 8.10
CA GLU A 297 11.72 -18.78 7.03
C GLU A 297 10.64 -18.09 6.17
N MET A 298 9.84 -17.23 6.80
CA MET A 298 8.80 -16.47 6.10
C MET A 298 9.31 -15.23 5.37
N ASP A 299 10.58 -14.82 5.56
CA ASP A 299 11.14 -13.53 5.13
C ASP A 299 10.24 -12.35 5.57
N ALA A 300 9.78 -12.42 6.82
CA ALA A 300 8.72 -11.55 7.34
C ALA A 300 9.25 -10.18 7.77
N ASN A 301 8.69 -9.11 7.20
CA ASN A 301 8.98 -7.71 7.56
C ASN A 301 7.72 -6.87 7.87
N CYS A 302 6.53 -7.48 7.93
CA CYS A 302 5.29 -6.79 8.33
C CYS A 302 4.42 -7.69 9.20
N GLY A 303 4.29 -7.34 10.49
CA GLY A 303 3.62 -8.13 11.51
C GLY A 303 2.32 -7.50 12.02
N TYR A 304 1.28 -8.32 12.15
CA TYR A 304 -0.01 -7.97 12.75
C TYR A 304 -0.24 -8.84 13.97
N SER A 305 -0.52 -8.23 15.12
CA SER A 305 -0.81 -8.98 16.35
C SER A 305 -1.63 -8.12 17.31
N SER A 306 -2.27 -8.76 18.28
CA SER A 306 -2.58 -8.07 19.53
C SER A 306 -1.28 -7.87 20.34
N ALA A 307 -1.35 -7.36 21.56
CA ALA A 307 -0.17 -7.14 22.41
C ALA A 307 -0.37 -7.77 23.80
N ALA A 308 -0.95 -8.96 23.87
CA ALA A 308 -1.13 -9.65 25.14
C ALA A 308 0.20 -10.24 25.67
N CYS A 309 0.29 -10.53 26.98
CA CYS A 309 1.47 -11.18 27.54
C CYS A 309 1.67 -12.57 26.92
N GLY A 310 2.91 -13.00 26.67
CA GLY A 310 3.19 -14.24 25.95
C GLY A 310 3.38 -14.03 24.45
N THR A 311 2.68 -14.81 23.61
CA THR A 311 3.00 -14.96 22.18
C THR A 311 3.01 -13.63 21.44
N ASP A 312 2.00 -12.79 21.67
CA ASP A 312 1.81 -11.52 20.99
C ASP A 312 2.98 -10.55 21.20
N ILE A 313 3.35 -10.30 22.47
CA ILE A 313 4.48 -9.42 22.80
C ILE A 313 5.80 -9.99 22.26
N LEU A 314 6.03 -11.30 22.38
CA LEU A 314 7.24 -11.92 21.84
C LEU A 314 7.33 -11.75 20.32
N PHE A 315 6.23 -11.96 19.60
CA PHE A 315 6.15 -11.74 18.16
C PHE A 315 6.43 -10.29 17.78
N LEU A 316 5.79 -9.33 18.44
CA LEU A 316 5.96 -7.90 18.17
C LEU A 316 7.38 -7.42 18.45
N GLU A 317 8.00 -7.88 19.54
CA GLU A 317 9.38 -7.57 19.86
C GLU A 317 10.34 -8.13 18.82
N THR A 318 10.21 -9.41 18.46
CA THR A 318 11.06 -10.03 17.44
C THR A 318 10.90 -9.34 16.09
N MET A 319 9.69 -8.99 15.68
CA MET A 319 9.42 -8.24 14.46
C MET A 319 10.08 -6.85 14.48
N ALA A 320 9.98 -6.14 15.62
CA ALA A 320 10.58 -4.81 15.77
C ALA A 320 12.13 -4.85 15.80
N GLU A 321 12.71 -5.90 16.40
CA GLU A 321 14.16 -6.14 16.51
C GLU A 321 14.81 -6.37 15.13
N ARG A 322 14.09 -7.00 14.18
CA ARG A 322 14.54 -7.13 12.77
C ARG A 322 14.26 -5.90 11.90
N GLY A 323 13.61 -4.86 12.45
CA GLY A 323 13.25 -3.66 11.69
C GLY A 323 11.95 -3.78 10.90
N GLY A 324 11.14 -4.80 11.14
CA GLY A 324 9.84 -4.96 10.51
C GLY A 324 8.81 -3.94 10.98
N GLU A 325 7.77 -3.75 10.17
CA GLU A 325 6.56 -3.01 10.52
C GLU A 325 5.75 -3.81 11.55
N THR A 326 5.20 -3.14 12.56
CA THR A 326 4.35 -3.76 13.58
C THR A 326 3.03 -3.01 13.71
N HIS A 327 1.94 -3.74 13.49
CA HIS A 327 0.57 -3.23 13.56
C HIS A 327 -0.15 -3.90 14.73
N VAL A 328 -0.38 -3.13 15.79
CA VAL A 328 -0.98 -3.63 17.04
C VAL A 328 -2.48 -3.41 17.03
N PHE A 329 -3.25 -4.45 17.33
CA PHE A 329 -4.70 -4.38 17.47
C PHE A 329 -5.10 -4.60 18.92
N LEU A 330 -5.85 -3.64 19.49
CA LEU A 330 -6.41 -3.74 20.82
C LEU A 330 -7.93 -3.90 20.71
N PRO A 331 -8.50 -4.95 21.35
CA PRO A 331 -9.94 -5.22 21.26
C PRO A 331 -10.77 -4.10 21.90
N PHE A 332 -10.26 -3.48 22.97
CA PHE A 332 -10.95 -2.47 23.77
C PHE A 332 -9.96 -1.51 24.44
N ALA A 333 -10.43 -0.67 25.35
CA ALA A 333 -9.64 0.33 26.04
C ALA A 333 -8.32 -0.22 26.64
N LYS A 334 -7.22 0.48 26.39
CA LYS A 334 -5.85 0.10 26.77
C LYS A 334 -5.72 -0.33 28.23
N GLN A 335 -6.30 0.43 29.15
CA GLN A 335 -6.15 0.16 30.59
C GLN A 335 -6.81 -1.17 30.98
N GLU A 336 -8.01 -1.46 30.48
CA GLU A 336 -8.66 -2.75 30.73
C GLU A 336 -7.94 -3.90 30.04
N PHE A 337 -7.33 -3.66 28.88
CA PHE A 337 -6.52 -4.66 28.20
C PHE A 337 -5.27 -5.02 29.01
N ILE A 338 -4.64 -4.03 29.65
CA ILE A 338 -3.53 -4.28 30.57
C ILE A 338 -3.96 -5.20 31.70
N GLU A 339 -5.07 -4.90 32.37
CA GLU A 339 -5.58 -5.73 33.47
C GLU A 339 -5.96 -7.14 33.01
N THR A 340 -6.61 -7.25 31.86
CA THR A 340 -7.22 -8.50 31.42
C THR A 340 -6.23 -9.43 30.70
N SER A 341 -5.27 -8.88 29.96
CA SER A 341 -4.45 -9.63 29.00
C SER A 341 -2.94 -9.42 29.12
N VAL A 342 -2.47 -8.48 29.96
CA VAL A 342 -1.03 -8.18 30.10
C VAL A 342 -0.53 -8.48 31.51
N ARG A 343 -1.25 -8.03 32.56
CA ARG A 343 -0.86 -8.20 33.97
C ARG A 343 -1.36 -9.52 34.58
N ARG A 344 -1.56 -10.55 33.76
CA ARG A 344 -2.02 -11.87 34.24
C ARG A 344 -0.94 -12.72 34.90
N SER A 345 0.32 -12.39 34.64
CA SER A 345 1.47 -13.13 35.13
C SER A 345 2.50 -12.19 35.73
N ASP A 346 3.32 -12.74 36.61
CA ASP A 346 4.45 -12.02 37.18
C ASP A 346 5.47 -11.67 36.08
N GLY A 347 6.15 -10.54 36.24
CA GLY A 347 7.19 -10.10 35.30
C GLY A 347 7.01 -8.65 34.85
N ASN A 348 7.75 -8.29 33.80
CA ASN A 348 7.78 -6.93 33.23
C ASN A 348 6.88 -6.78 32.00
N TRP A 349 5.83 -7.60 31.87
CA TRP A 349 4.94 -7.60 30.70
C TRP A 349 4.29 -6.24 30.43
N VAL A 350 3.96 -5.47 31.46
CA VAL A 350 3.40 -4.12 31.29
C VAL A 350 4.42 -3.17 30.66
N ASP A 351 5.68 -3.21 31.10
CA ASP A 351 6.73 -2.38 30.51
C ASP A 351 7.01 -2.78 29.05
N ARG A 352 6.98 -4.07 28.75
CA ARG A 352 7.13 -4.60 27.38
C ARG A 352 5.95 -4.20 26.50
N PHE A 353 4.73 -4.30 27.02
CA PHE A 353 3.51 -3.85 26.35
C PHE A 353 3.59 -2.37 25.94
N GLU A 354 3.97 -1.50 26.88
CA GLU A 354 4.15 -0.08 26.60
C GLU A 354 5.23 0.14 25.52
N LYS A 355 6.36 -0.57 25.62
CA LYS A 355 7.44 -0.50 24.63
C LYS A 355 7.00 -0.96 23.23
N VAL A 356 6.23 -2.05 23.10
CA VAL A 356 5.77 -2.51 21.78
C VAL A 356 4.74 -1.56 21.18
N LEU A 357 3.89 -0.92 22.00
CA LEU A 357 2.98 0.12 21.53
C LEU A 357 3.72 1.38 21.06
N ASP A 358 4.75 1.80 21.80
CA ASP A 358 5.57 2.97 21.44
C ASP A 358 6.38 2.72 20.16
N GLN A 359 6.79 1.47 19.92
CA GLN A 359 7.52 1.06 18.73
C GLN A 359 6.62 0.67 17.56
N ALA A 360 5.30 0.56 17.77
CA ALA A 360 4.37 0.14 16.76
C ALA A 360 4.29 1.13 15.59
N THR A 361 4.25 0.59 14.38
CA THR A 361 3.93 1.37 13.17
C THR A 361 2.49 1.92 13.24
N SER A 362 1.55 1.13 13.76
CA SER A 362 0.22 1.62 14.09
C SER A 362 -0.40 0.87 15.28
N VAL A 363 -1.31 1.56 15.98
CA VAL A 363 -2.12 0.99 17.05
C VAL A 363 -3.59 1.21 16.72
N HIS A 364 -4.32 0.12 16.51
CA HIS A 364 -5.73 0.10 16.18
C HIS A 364 -6.54 -0.33 17.41
N TYR A 365 -7.55 0.47 17.75
CA TYR A 365 -8.54 0.11 18.77
C TYR A 365 -9.82 -0.30 18.04
N VAL A 366 -10.28 -1.54 18.25
CA VAL A 366 -11.52 -2.05 17.66
C VAL A 366 -12.71 -1.33 18.26
N THR A 367 -12.75 -1.24 19.59
CA THR A 367 -13.57 -0.27 20.32
C THR A 367 -12.71 0.53 21.30
N ARG A 368 -13.19 1.73 21.67
CA ARG A 368 -12.60 2.55 22.74
C ARG A 368 -13.32 2.38 24.08
N GLU A 369 -14.38 1.58 24.09
CA GLU A 369 -15.11 1.24 25.31
C GLU A 369 -14.37 0.18 26.13
N GLY A 370 -14.87 -0.07 27.33
CA GLY A 370 -14.34 -1.11 28.21
C GLY A 370 -14.64 -2.52 27.71
N TYR A 371 -13.98 -3.51 28.31
CA TYR A 371 -14.16 -4.93 28.03
C TYR A 371 -15.53 -5.43 28.49
N ASN A 372 -16.02 -4.92 29.63
CA ASN A 372 -17.32 -5.29 30.22
C ASN A 372 -17.56 -6.82 30.39
N GLY A 373 -16.51 -7.65 30.34
CA GLY A 373 -16.61 -9.10 30.37
C GLY A 373 -17.05 -9.75 29.05
N GLU A 374 -17.00 -9.02 27.94
CA GLU A 374 -17.45 -9.51 26.63
C GLU A 374 -16.30 -10.16 25.84
N ASP A 375 -16.12 -11.47 26.02
CA ASP A 375 -15.09 -12.26 25.30
C ASP A 375 -15.19 -12.20 23.77
N SER A 376 -16.39 -11.89 23.25
CA SER A 376 -16.59 -11.70 21.81
C SER A 376 -15.71 -10.59 21.23
N LEU A 377 -15.28 -9.62 22.03
CA LEU A 377 -14.38 -8.54 21.61
C LEU A 377 -13.00 -9.05 21.17
N PHE A 378 -12.50 -10.14 21.76
CA PHE A 378 -11.24 -10.74 21.32
C PHE A 378 -11.39 -11.41 19.95
N SER A 379 -12.46 -12.17 19.76
CA SER A 379 -12.74 -12.83 18.47
C SER A 379 -12.98 -11.81 17.37
N PHE A 380 -13.75 -10.76 17.66
CA PHE A 380 -13.98 -9.66 16.73
C PHE A 380 -12.68 -8.89 16.41
N CYS A 381 -11.79 -8.70 17.40
CA CYS A 381 -10.47 -8.12 17.16
C CYS A 381 -9.63 -8.94 16.19
N ASN A 382 -9.64 -10.27 16.34
CA ASN A 382 -8.94 -11.16 15.41
C ASN A 382 -9.52 -11.07 13.99
N GLU A 383 -10.85 -11.02 13.83
CA GLU A 383 -11.48 -10.84 12.51
C GLU A 383 -11.06 -9.53 11.84
N ILE A 384 -11.07 -8.42 12.59
CA ILE A 384 -10.63 -7.12 12.09
C ILE A 384 -9.15 -7.14 11.72
N MET A 385 -8.29 -7.69 12.59
CA MET A 385 -6.85 -7.81 12.34
C MET A 385 -6.58 -8.63 11.07
N LEU A 386 -7.18 -9.81 10.93
CA LEU A 386 -7.05 -10.66 9.73
C LEU A 386 -7.58 -9.95 8.47
N GLY A 387 -8.65 -9.16 8.59
CA GLY A 387 -9.14 -8.30 7.52
C GLY A 387 -8.09 -7.29 7.05
N PHE A 388 -7.42 -6.60 7.99
CA PHE A 388 -6.34 -5.66 7.68
C PHE A 388 -5.13 -6.38 7.05
N THR A 389 -4.74 -7.54 7.58
CA THR A 389 -3.66 -8.36 7.03
C THR A 389 -3.98 -8.78 5.58
N ALA A 390 -5.20 -9.25 5.32
CA ALA A 390 -5.66 -9.62 3.97
C ALA A 390 -5.71 -8.42 3.02
N MET A 391 -6.17 -7.25 3.50
CA MET A 391 -6.16 -6.01 2.73
C MET A 391 -4.73 -5.57 2.36
N ARG A 392 -3.77 -5.70 3.29
CA ARG A 392 -2.35 -5.43 3.03
C ARG A 392 -1.80 -6.39 1.97
N GLY A 393 -2.07 -7.69 2.12
CA GLY A 393 -1.68 -8.71 1.12
C GLY A 393 -2.22 -8.42 -0.26
N ARG A 394 -3.53 -8.16 -0.37
CA ARG A 394 -4.16 -7.77 -1.63
C ARG A 394 -3.55 -6.51 -2.23
N GLY A 395 -3.22 -5.53 -1.39
CA GLY A 395 -2.58 -4.29 -1.80
C GLY A 395 -1.20 -4.50 -2.41
N LEU A 396 -0.47 -5.53 -1.98
CA LEU A 396 0.88 -5.87 -2.46
C LEU A 396 0.92 -7.05 -3.46
N ASP A 397 -0.24 -7.63 -3.77
CA ASP A 397 -0.37 -8.92 -4.49
C ASP A 397 0.45 -10.05 -3.83
N GLU A 398 0.53 -10.03 -2.50
CA GLU A 398 1.21 -11.02 -1.68
C GLU A 398 0.18 -11.81 -0.86
N THR A 399 0.40 -13.11 -0.71
CA THR A 399 -0.44 -13.95 0.18
C THR A 399 0.09 -13.86 1.60
N PRO A 400 -0.66 -13.27 2.55
CA PRO A 400 -0.22 -13.23 3.94
C PRO A 400 -0.17 -14.62 4.56
N LYS A 401 0.70 -14.76 5.56
CA LYS A 401 0.81 -15.97 6.38
C LYS A 401 0.22 -15.74 7.76
N LEU A 402 -0.20 -16.82 8.42
CA LEU A 402 -0.65 -16.82 9.80
C LEU A 402 0.34 -17.66 10.62
N LEU A 403 0.93 -17.04 11.64
CA LEU A 403 1.73 -17.71 12.65
C LEU A 403 0.84 -17.98 13.86
N THR A 404 0.62 -19.26 14.18
CA THR A 404 -0.17 -19.66 15.33
C THR A 404 0.67 -20.40 16.36
N PHE A 405 0.57 -20.01 17.62
CA PHE A 405 0.92 -20.88 18.73
C PHE A 405 -0.29 -21.77 19.01
N TRP A 406 -0.14 -23.07 18.77
CA TRP A 406 -1.23 -24.04 18.80
C TRP A 406 -0.95 -25.12 19.84
N ASP A 407 -1.91 -25.35 20.74
CA ASP A 407 -1.84 -26.33 21.82
C ASP A 407 -2.66 -27.62 21.58
N GLY A 408 -3.39 -27.73 20.46
CA GLY A 408 -4.03 -28.99 20.04
C GLY A 408 -5.42 -28.86 19.45
#